data_AF-A0A6B2DL78-F1
#
_entry.id   AF-A0A6B2DL78-F1
#
_cell.length_a   1.000
_cell.length_b   1.000
_cell.length_c   1.000
_cell.angle_alpha   90.00
_cell.angle_beta   90.00
_cell.angle_gamma   90.00
#
_symmetry.space_group_name_H-M   'P 1'
#
loop_
_entity.id
_entity.type
_entity.pdbx_description
1 polymer ?
#
loop_
_entity_poly.entity_id
_entity_poly.type
_entity_poly.pdbx_seq_one_letter_code
_entity_poly.pdbx_strand_id
1 'polypeptide(L)'
;MTDDGATAAMRYKEIIALSRGSAENLREWELARAEALEAEIEEARTAIELATEREKRAAERATRWWKMALHNIQGLPWLDPGDEPHPVTTARPAYLERYLEEVKPSYQELVQAVLGLGWRAKRAASKRGEQPPPA
;
A
#
# COMPACT_ATOMS: atom_id res chain seq x y z
N MET A 1 -80.65 7.39 2.07
CA MET A 1 -79.61 8.44 2.21
C MET A 1 -78.57 7.99 3.24
N THR A 2 -77.95 6.83 3.05
CA THR A 2 -76.96 6.23 3.98
C THR A 2 -75.77 5.56 3.27
N ASP A 3 -75.72 5.64 1.94
CA ASP A 3 -74.73 4.93 1.11
C ASP A 3 -73.40 5.68 0.98
N ASP A 4 -73.45 7.02 0.99
CA ASP A 4 -72.26 7.88 0.84
C ASP A 4 -71.33 7.82 2.07
N GLY A 5 -71.89 7.70 3.28
CA GLY A 5 -71.13 7.58 4.53
C GLY A 5 -70.42 6.22 4.68
N ALA A 6 -71.05 5.15 4.21
CA ALA A 6 -70.43 3.81 4.17
C ALA A 6 -69.27 3.76 3.17
N THR A 7 -69.43 4.43 2.02
CA THR A 7 -68.41 4.53 0.97
C THR A 7 -67.22 5.40 1.41
N ALA A 8 -67.46 6.52 2.09
CA ALA A 8 -66.40 7.37 2.64
C ALA A 8 -65.58 6.64 3.73
N ALA A 9 -66.23 5.90 4.62
CA ALA A 9 -65.56 5.11 5.65
C ALA A 9 -64.70 3.97 5.06
N MET A 10 -65.16 3.31 4.00
CA MET A 10 -64.38 2.29 3.27
C MET A 10 -63.14 2.89 2.61
N ARG A 11 -63.27 4.00 1.88
CA ARG A 11 -62.14 4.69 1.25
C ARG A 11 -61.11 5.17 2.28
N TYR A 12 -61.57 5.69 3.42
CA TYR A 12 -60.68 6.08 4.51
C TYR A 12 -59.89 4.88 5.04
N LYS A 13 -60.55 3.74 5.25
CA LYS A 13 -59.89 2.50 5.69
C LYS A 13 -58.84 2.02 4.68
N GLU A 14 -59.12 2.10 3.38
CA GLU A 14 -58.17 1.76 2.32
C GLU A 14 -56.95 2.68 2.33
N ILE A 15 -57.15 4.00 2.46
CA ILE A 15 -56.05 4.98 2.54
C ILE A 15 -55.18 4.71 3.77
N ILE A 16 -55.78 4.44 4.93
CA ILE A 16 -55.05 4.14 6.15
C ILE A 16 -54.28 2.80 6.02
N ALA A 17 -54.89 1.78 5.40
CA ALA A 17 -54.22 0.51 5.17
C ALA A 17 -53.01 0.66 4.23
N LEU A 18 -53.17 1.44 3.14
CA LEU A 18 -52.08 1.76 2.22
C LEU A 18 -50.98 2.56 2.92
N SER A 19 -51.33 3.60 3.66
CA SER A 19 -50.36 4.41 4.41
C SER A 19 -49.58 3.57 5.43
N ARG A 20 -50.25 2.63 6.11
CA ARG A 20 -49.59 1.71 7.06
C ARG A 20 -48.65 0.75 6.34
N GLY A 21 -49.09 0.17 5.21
CA GLY A 21 -48.24 -0.71 4.40
C GLY A 21 -47.02 0.01 3.83
N SER A 22 -47.18 1.24 3.34
CA SER A 22 -46.07 2.06 2.86
C SER A 22 -45.08 2.43 3.96
N ALA A 23 -45.57 2.74 5.17
CA ALA A 23 -44.70 3.03 6.31
C ALA A 23 -43.89 1.80 6.74
N GLU A 24 -44.49 0.61 6.74
CA GLU A 24 -43.77 -0.64 7.04
C GLU A 24 -42.72 -0.95 5.97
N ASN A 25 -43.10 -0.86 4.69
CA ASN A 25 -42.17 -1.08 3.58
C ASN A 25 -40.98 -0.11 3.61
N LEU A 26 -41.23 1.16 3.95
CA LEU A 26 -40.16 2.15 4.10
C LEU A 26 -39.22 1.75 5.25
N ARG A 27 -39.77 1.35 6.39
CA ARG A 27 -38.97 0.94 7.56
C ARG A 27 -38.13 -0.31 7.28
N GLU A 28 -38.71 -1.30 6.62
CA GLU A 28 -38.00 -2.50 6.18
C GLU A 28 -36.87 -2.15 5.20
N TRP A 29 -37.15 -1.27 4.24
CA TRP A 29 -36.14 -0.79 3.28
C TRP A 29 -35.02 0.00 3.96
N GLU A 30 -35.35 0.89 4.90
CA GLU A 30 -34.37 1.67 5.66
C GLU A 30 -33.46 0.76 6.48
N LEU A 31 -34.03 -0.26 7.14
CA LEU A 31 -33.25 -1.24 7.89
C LEU A 31 -32.31 -2.04 6.97
N ALA A 32 -32.84 -2.60 5.88
CA ALA A 32 -32.04 -3.35 4.92
C ALA A 32 -30.95 -2.49 4.29
N ARG A 33 -31.24 -1.20 4.03
CA ARG A 33 -30.26 -0.26 3.49
C ARG A 33 -29.18 0.10 4.50
N ALA A 34 -29.55 0.26 5.77
CA ALA A 34 -28.60 0.50 6.86
C ALA A 34 -27.65 -0.69 7.02
N GLU A 35 -28.17 -1.92 7.05
CA GLU A 35 -27.37 -3.14 7.14
C GLU A 35 -26.42 -3.30 5.93
N ALA A 36 -26.91 -3.02 4.71
CA ALA A 36 -26.08 -3.06 3.52
C ALA A 36 -24.93 -2.05 3.56
N LEU A 37 -25.23 -0.80 3.98
CA LEU A 37 -24.20 0.24 4.11
C LEU A 37 -23.19 -0.10 5.21
N GLU A 38 -23.63 -0.67 6.32
CA GLU A 38 -22.72 -1.11 7.39
C GLU A 38 -21.77 -2.20 6.90
N ALA A 39 -22.28 -3.17 6.14
CA ALA A 39 -21.45 -4.20 5.51
C ALA A 39 -20.44 -3.61 4.51
N GLU A 40 -20.88 -2.69 3.63
CA GLU A 40 -19.99 -1.99 2.68
C GLU A 40 -18.89 -1.19 3.41
N ILE A 41 -19.23 -0.53 4.52
CA ILE A 41 -18.28 0.24 5.33
C ILE A 41 -17.25 -0.69 5.98
N GLU A 42 -17.67 -1.81 6.57
CA GLU A 42 -16.76 -2.76 7.20
C GLU A 42 -15.83 -3.44 6.17
N GLU A 43 -16.34 -3.75 4.97
CA GLU A 43 -15.51 -4.23 3.86
C GLU A 43 -14.46 -3.19 3.46
N ALA A 44 -14.87 -1.92 3.30
CA ALA A 44 -13.97 -0.83 2.97
C ALA A 44 -12.92 -0.59 4.07
N ARG A 45 -13.31 -0.66 5.35
CA ARG A 45 -12.38 -0.55 6.49
C ARG A 45 -11.32 -1.66 6.44
N THR A 46 -11.75 -2.89 6.23
CA THR A 46 -10.87 -4.05 6.11
C THR A 46 -9.89 -3.89 4.94
N ALA A 47 -10.37 -3.40 3.80
CA ALA A 47 -9.53 -3.15 2.62
C ALA A 47 -8.47 -2.06 2.88
N ILE A 48 -8.85 -0.98 3.57
CA ILE A 48 -7.93 0.10 3.96
C ILE A 48 -6.87 -0.41 4.94
N GLU A 49 -7.27 -1.19 5.95
CA GLU A 49 -6.33 -1.75 6.92
C GLU A 49 -5.30 -2.66 6.24
N LEU A 50 -5.77 -3.55 5.36
CA LEU A 50 -4.90 -4.43 4.59
C LEU A 50 -3.93 -3.66 3.68
N ALA A 51 -4.42 -2.60 3.02
CA ALA A 51 -3.58 -1.74 2.18
C ALA A 51 -2.52 -0.99 3.00
N THR A 52 -2.90 -0.45 4.15
CA THR A 52 -2.01 0.28 5.07
C THR A 52 -0.91 -0.65 5.62
N GLU A 53 -1.26 -1.86 6.01
CA GLU A 53 -0.29 -2.84 6.51
C GLU A 53 0.67 -3.30 5.40
N ARG A 54 0.17 -3.44 4.17
CA ARG A 54 1.03 -3.73 3.00
C ARG A 54 2.01 -2.60 2.72
N GLU A 55 1.56 -1.35 2.75
CA GLU A 55 2.41 -0.16 2.59
C GLU A 55 3.50 -0.12 3.66
N LYS A 56 3.13 -0.31 4.93
CA LYS A 56 4.07 -0.33 6.05
C LYS A 56 5.16 -1.39 5.86
N ARG A 57 4.77 -2.64 5.52
CA ARG A 57 5.74 -3.72 5.27
C ARG A 57 6.67 -3.42 4.10
N ALA A 58 6.15 -2.81 3.03
CA ALA A 58 6.95 -2.42 1.89
C ALA A 58 7.99 -1.34 2.28
N ALA A 59 7.57 -0.32 3.03
CA ALA A 59 8.46 0.72 3.53
C ALA A 59 9.56 0.15 4.46
N GLU A 60 9.19 -0.69 5.43
CA GLU A 60 10.14 -1.33 6.33
C GLU A 60 11.18 -2.18 5.57
N ARG A 61 10.73 -2.90 4.54
CA ARG A 61 11.62 -3.71 3.70
C ARG A 61 12.55 -2.83 2.86
N ALA A 62 12.05 -1.75 2.28
CA ALA A 62 12.86 -0.78 1.53
C ALA A 62 13.93 -0.14 2.43
N THR A 63 13.56 0.38 3.61
CA THR A 63 14.50 0.94 4.59
C THR A 63 15.54 -0.09 5.04
N ARG A 64 15.15 -1.36 5.20
CA ARG A 64 16.12 -2.42 5.56
C ARG A 64 17.17 -2.62 4.48
N TRP A 65 16.75 -2.73 3.21
CA TRP A 65 17.68 -2.85 2.09
C TRP A 65 18.57 -1.61 1.95
N TRP A 66 18.01 -0.43 2.15
CA TRP A 66 18.75 0.82 2.14
C TRP A 66 19.87 0.82 3.19
N LYS A 67 19.56 0.48 4.45
CA LYS A 67 20.56 0.40 5.53
C LYS A 67 21.66 -0.62 5.23
N MET A 68 21.30 -1.76 4.63
CA MET A 68 22.30 -2.75 4.20
C MET A 68 23.21 -2.20 3.09
N ALA A 69 22.65 -1.48 2.12
CA ALA A 69 23.42 -0.83 1.06
C ALA A 69 24.38 0.23 1.63
N LEU A 70 23.90 1.10 2.54
CA LEU A 70 24.72 2.09 3.24
C LEU A 70 25.91 1.45 3.96
N HIS A 71 25.65 0.39 4.72
CA HIS A 71 26.72 -0.33 5.44
C HIS A 71 27.76 -0.90 4.48
N ASN A 72 27.34 -1.42 3.33
CA ASN A 72 28.24 -1.96 2.32
C ASN A 72 29.18 -0.89 1.72
N ILE A 73 28.67 0.33 1.53
CA ILE A 73 29.46 1.42 0.92
C ILE A 73 30.17 2.32 1.92
N GLN A 74 30.00 2.12 3.24
CA GLN A 74 30.57 2.97 4.28
C GLN A 74 32.10 3.16 4.18
N GLY A 75 32.82 2.20 3.60
CA GLY A 75 34.27 2.28 3.35
C GLY A 75 34.68 3.12 2.13
N LEU A 76 33.73 3.73 1.40
CA LEU A 76 33.95 4.49 0.18
C LEU A 76 33.72 5.99 0.44
N PRO A 77 34.72 6.74 0.92
CA PRO A 77 34.55 8.14 1.37
C PRO A 77 34.25 9.12 0.23
N TRP A 78 34.39 8.69 -1.03
CA TRP A 78 34.10 9.49 -2.22
C TRP A 78 32.66 9.30 -2.72
N LEU A 79 31.93 8.33 -2.19
CA LEU A 79 30.57 8.02 -2.62
C LEU A 79 29.58 8.64 -1.63
N ASP A 80 28.81 9.61 -2.13
CA ASP A 80 27.63 10.11 -1.40
C ASP A 80 26.47 9.14 -1.61
N PRO A 81 25.93 8.52 -0.54
CA PRO A 81 24.80 7.62 -0.66
C PRO A 81 23.52 8.32 -1.13
N GLY A 82 23.33 9.61 -0.84
CA GLY A 82 22.04 10.29 -1.03
C GLY A 82 21.00 9.99 0.06
N ASP A 83 19.75 10.37 -0.20
CA ASP A 83 18.64 10.33 0.76
C ASP A 83 17.99 8.94 0.91
N GLU A 84 17.29 8.73 2.02
CA GLU A 84 16.48 7.52 2.23
C GLU A 84 15.39 7.38 1.15
N PRO A 85 15.09 6.15 0.67
CA PRO A 85 14.04 5.95 -0.34
C PRO A 85 12.69 6.54 0.09
N HIS A 86 12.14 7.39 -0.77
CA HIS A 86 10.79 7.95 -0.62
C HIS A 86 9.77 7.21 -1.49
N PRO A 87 8.48 7.20 -1.09
CA PRO A 87 7.41 6.63 -1.91
C PRO A 87 7.33 7.30 -3.29
N VAL A 88 7.26 6.48 -4.34
CA VAL A 88 7.11 6.95 -5.71
C VAL A 88 5.61 7.05 -6.04
N THR A 89 5.10 8.27 -6.18
CA THR A 89 3.67 8.54 -6.40
C THR A 89 3.14 8.06 -7.75
N THR A 90 4.02 7.82 -8.71
CA THR A 90 3.68 7.31 -10.06
C THR A 90 3.80 5.80 -10.18
N ALA A 91 4.25 5.10 -9.12
CA ALA A 91 4.40 3.66 -9.14
C ALA A 91 3.03 2.96 -9.20
N ARG A 92 2.95 1.90 -10.00
CA ARG A 92 1.73 1.08 -10.09
C ARG A 92 1.64 0.15 -8.88
N PRO A 93 0.62 0.28 -8.00
CA PRO A 93 0.52 -0.53 -6.79
C PRO A 93 0.44 -2.04 -7.07
N ALA A 94 -0.19 -2.42 -8.18
CA ALA A 94 -0.34 -3.82 -8.61
C ALA A 94 0.99 -4.54 -8.87
N TYR A 95 2.10 -3.82 -9.03
CA TYR A 95 3.43 -4.39 -9.27
C TYR A 95 4.34 -4.34 -8.04
N LEU A 96 3.81 -4.09 -6.85
CA LEU A 96 4.60 -4.00 -5.61
C LEU A 96 5.53 -5.21 -5.42
N GLU A 97 5.00 -6.43 -5.52
CA GLU A 97 5.82 -7.64 -5.33
C GLU A 97 6.96 -7.74 -6.35
N ARG A 98 6.67 -7.41 -7.61
CA ARG A 98 7.70 -7.38 -8.66
C ARG A 98 8.79 -6.36 -8.34
N TYR A 99 8.42 -5.15 -7.91
CA TYR A 99 9.41 -4.15 -7.50
C TYR A 99 10.25 -4.64 -6.32
N LEU A 100 9.65 -5.32 -5.35
CA LEU A 100 10.36 -5.89 -4.19
C LEU A 100 11.29 -7.06 -4.56
N GLU A 101 10.99 -7.80 -5.61
CA GLU A 101 11.84 -8.86 -6.16
C GLU A 101 13.08 -8.30 -6.85
N GLU A 102 12.96 -7.16 -7.54
CA GLU A 102 14.05 -6.48 -8.25
C GLU A 102 15.12 -5.89 -7.30
N VAL A 103 14.77 -5.62 -6.03
CA VAL A 103 15.71 -5.04 -5.04
C VAL A 103 16.88 -5.99 -4.72
N LYS A 104 16.61 -7.29 -4.56
CA LYS A 104 17.65 -8.25 -4.14
C LYS A 104 18.75 -8.42 -5.19
N PRO A 105 18.45 -8.64 -6.49
CA PRO A 105 19.46 -8.65 -7.54
C PRO A 105 20.26 -7.35 -7.59
N SER A 106 19.59 -6.20 -7.54
CA SER A 106 20.25 -4.88 -7.55
C SER A 106 21.23 -4.70 -6.38
N TYR A 107 20.85 -5.16 -5.19
CA TYR A 107 21.75 -5.16 -4.04
C TYR A 107 22.95 -6.10 -4.23
N GLN A 108 22.75 -7.28 -4.82
CA GLN A 108 23.85 -8.21 -5.10
C GLN A 108 24.84 -7.62 -6.10
N GLU A 109 24.36 -6.92 -7.13
CA GLU A 109 25.20 -6.18 -8.07
C GLU A 109 26.05 -5.12 -7.36
N LEU A 110 25.44 -4.34 -6.45
CA LEU A 110 26.15 -3.38 -5.62
C LEU A 110 27.26 -4.06 -4.80
N VAL A 111 26.96 -5.17 -4.12
CA VAL A 111 27.96 -5.94 -3.35
C VAL A 111 29.12 -6.38 -4.24
N GLN A 112 28.86 -6.92 -5.42
CA GLN A 112 29.91 -7.36 -6.33
C GLN A 112 30.76 -6.18 -6.85
N ALA A 113 30.14 -5.04 -7.15
CA ALA A 113 30.85 -3.84 -7.56
C ALA A 113 31.80 -3.32 -6.47
N VAL A 114 31.33 -3.25 -5.22
CA VAL A 114 32.15 -2.82 -4.07
C VAL A 114 33.33 -3.78 -3.84
N LEU A 115 33.08 -5.09 -3.87
CA LEU A 115 34.15 -6.10 -3.75
C LEU A 115 35.17 -5.96 -4.89
N GLY A 116 34.71 -5.77 -6.12
CA GLY A 116 35.57 -5.56 -7.30
C GLY A 116 36.49 -4.34 -7.17
N LEU A 117 36.01 -3.26 -6.57
CA LEU A 117 36.83 -2.08 -6.26
C LEU A 117 37.94 -2.40 -5.25
N GLY A 118 37.62 -3.13 -4.18
CA GLY A 118 38.59 -3.56 -3.17
C GLY A 118 39.73 -4.40 -3.76
N TRP A 119 39.42 -5.34 -4.66
CA TRP A 119 40.43 -6.14 -5.36
C TRP A 119 41.36 -5.31 -6.25
N ARG A 120 40.82 -4.31 -6.95
CA ARG A 120 41.61 -3.41 -7.80
C ARG A 120 42.55 -2.54 -6.97
N ALA A 121 42.07 -2.01 -5.84
CA ALA A 121 42.90 -1.23 -4.91
C ALA A 121 44.08 -2.05 -4.37
N LYS A 122 43.84 -3.31 -3.96
CA LYS A 122 44.89 -4.22 -3.48
C LYS A 122 45.96 -4.50 -4.55
N ARG A 123 45.56 -4.80 -5.79
CA ARG A 123 46.53 -5.03 -6.89
C ARG A 123 47.35 -3.78 -7.23
N ALA A 124 46.73 -2.60 -7.22
CA ALA A 124 47.44 -1.34 -7.46
C ALA A 124 48.47 -1.03 -6.36
N ALA A 125 48.16 -1.37 -5.10
CA ALA A 125 49.11 -1.25 -4.00
C ALA A 125 50.30 -2.23 -4.15
N SER A 126 50.06 -3.49 -4.50
CA SER A 126 51.15 -4.47 -4.74
C SER A 126 52.09 -4.03 -5.87
N LYS A 127 51.57 -3.53 -7.00
CA LYS A 127 52.40 -3.03 -8.10
C LYS A 127 53.28 -1.83 -7.72
N ARG A 128 52.81 -0.95 -6.82
CA ARG A 128 53.60 0.19 -6.32
C ARG A 128 54.71 -0.26 -5.37
N GLY A 129 54.53 -1.36 -4.64
CA GLY A 129 55.58 -1.92 -3.77
C GLY A 129 56.71 -2.64 -4.53
N GLU A 130 56.46 -3.08 -5.76
CA GLU A 130 57.45 -3.75 -6.63
C GLU A 130 58.29 -2.77 -7.46
N GLN A 131 57.99 -1.47 -7.44
CA GLN A 131 58.68 -0.48 -8.26
C GLN A 131 59.96 -0.01 -7.53
N PRO A 132 61.18 -0.28 -8.06
CA PRO A 132 62.41 0.17 -7.42
C PRO A 132 62.49 1.70 -7.44
N PRO A 133 63.16 2.33 -6.46
CA PRO A 133 63.26 3.78 -6.39
C PRO A 133 63.89 4.32 -7.67
N PRO A 134 63.45 5.50 -8.16
CA PRO A 134 64.07 6.13 -9.31
C PRO A 134 65.54 6.43 -8.99
N ALA A 135 66.42 6.02 -9.90
CA ALA A 135 67.87 6.22 -9.82
C ALA A 135 68.26 7.70 -10.02
#